data_AF-A0A1F8QMS0-F1
#
_entry.id   AF-A0A1F8QMS0-F1
#
_cell.length_a   1.000
_cell.length_b   1.000
_cell.length_c   1.000
_cell.angle_alpha   90.00
_cell.angle_beta   90.00
_cell.angle_gamma   90.00
#
_symmetry.space_group_name_H-M   'P 1'
#
loop_
_entity.id
_entity.type
_entity.pdbx_description
1 polymer ?
#
loop_
_entity_poly.entity_id
_entity_poly.type
_entity_poly.pdbx_seq_one_letter_code
_entity_poly.pdbx_strand_id
1 'polypeptide(L)' 'MEIEEKKKMAYRIGDTVLILLAALTVGEYFIGKYAPYWWAPLLTIAFLKAFFVVRDFMHIGRAFAGEEEEVH' A
#
# COMPACT_ATOMS: atom_id res chain seq x y z
N MET A 1 22.19 14.11 8.14
CA MET A 1 22.33 13.58 6.77
C MET A 1 21.78 12.15 6.64
N GLU A 2 22.08 11.19 7.53
CA GLU A 2 21.55 9.81 7.40
C GLU A 2 20.02 9.66 7.56
N ILE A 3 19.38 10.51 8.38
CA ILE A 3 17.92 10.44 8.62
C ILE A 3 17.11 10.94 7.41
N GLU A 4 17.58 11.97 6.71
CA GLU A 4 16.91 12.50 5.51
C GLU A 4 16.91 11.49 4.36
N GLU A 5 17.99 10.72 4.18
CA GLU A 5 18.04 9.66 3.17
C GLU A 5 17.10 8.50 3.50
N LYS A 6 17.00 8.11 4.78
CA LYS A 6 16.04 7.11 5.26
C LYS A 6 14.59 7.57 5.03
N LYS A 7 14.28 8.83 5.33
CA LYS A 7 12.96 9.42 5.04
C LYS A 7 12.64 9.42 3.56
N LYS A 8 13.59 9.80 2.71
CA LYS A 8 13.42 9.82 1.25
C LYS A 8 13.21 8.42 0.67
N MET A 9 13.87 7.40 1.20
CA MET A 9 13.62 6.00 0.82
C MET A 9 12.25 5.50 1.29
N ALA A 10 11.88 5.75 2.55
CA ALA A 10 10.58 5.34 3.08
C ALA A 10 9.41 6.00 2.31
N TYR A 11 9.57 7.28 1.94
CA TYR A 11 8.60 8.01 1.13
C TYR A 11 8.45 7.42 -0.27
N ARG A 12 9.55 7.03 -0.93
CA ARG A 12 9.51 6.36 -2.25
C ARG A 12 8.80 5.01 -2.18
N ILE A 13 8.99 4.24 -1.11
CA ILE A 13 8.33 2.95 -0.94
C ILE A 13 6.83 3.17 -0.73
N GLY A 14 6.44 4.09 0.15
CA GLY A 14 5.04 4.45 0.37
C GLY A 14 4.35 4.93 -0.91
N ASP A 15 5.00 5.80 -1.69
CA ASP A 15 4.49 6.32 -2.97
C ASP A 15 4.33 5.21 -4.02
N THR A 16 5.30 4.29 -4.13
CA THR A 16 5.23 3.14 -5.04
C THR A 16 4.05 2.24 -4.70
N VAL A 17 3.82 1.96 -3.41
CA VAL A 17 2.71 1.12 -2.95
C VAL A 17 1.38 1.83 -3.19
N LEU A 18 1.31 3.15 -2.98
CA LEU A 18 0.11 3.95 -3.22
C LEU A 18 -0.29 3.93 -4.71
N ILE A 19 0.69 4.07 -5.60
CA ILE A 19 0.51 3.92 -7.05
C ILE A 19 0.03 2.50 -7.41
N LEU A 20 0.61 1.47 -6.80
CA LEU A 20 0.20 0.09 -7.02
C LEU A 20 -1.24 -0.17 -6.56
N LEU A 21 -1.62 0.38 -5.39
CA LEU A 21 -2.96 0.27 -4.83
C LEU A 21 -3.98 1.00 -5.71
N ALA A 22 -3.61 2.17 -6.24
CA ALA A 22 -4.42 2.94 -7.17
C ALA A 22 -4.65 2.14 -8.46
N ALA A 23 -3.60 1.56 -9.05
CA ALA A 23 -3.71 0.72 -10.23
C ALA A 23 -4.61 -0.51 -10.00
N LEU A 24 -4.47 -1.17 -8.85
CA LEU A 24 -5.33 -2.31 -8.47
C LEU A 24 -6.81 -1.90 -8.36
N THR A 25 -7.07 -0.73 -7.79
CA THR A 25 -8.43 -0.18 -7.62
C THR A 25 -9.04 0.18 -8.97
N VAL A 26 -8.24 0.72 -9.90
CA VAL A 26 -8.67 0.97 -11.28
C VAL A 26 -9.02 -0.36 -11.96
N GLY A 27 -8.15 -1.38 -11.87
CA GLY A 27 -8.42 -2.71 -12.41
C GLY A 27 -9.70 -3.34 -11.88
N GLU A 28 -9.96 -3.24 -10.58
CA GLU A 28 -11.19 -3.70 -9.94
C GLU A 28 -12.43 -2.98 -10.49
N TYR A 29 -12.38 -1.65 -10.63
CA TYR A 29 -13.47 -0.85 -11.18
C TYR A 29 -13.82 -1.26 -12.61
N PHE A 30 -12.81 -1.52 -13.46
CA PHE A 30 -13.03 -2.02 -14.81
C PHE A 30 -13.68 -3.40 -14.79
N ILE A 31 -13.21 -4.33 -13.95
CA ILE A 31 -13.79 -5.68 -13.85
C ILE A 31 -15.24 -5.62 -13.34
N GLY A 32 -15.51 -4.83 -12.30
CA GLY A 32 -16.86 -4.64 -11.77
C GLY A 32 -17.81 -4.00 -12.78
N LYS A 33 -17.31 -3.13 -13.66
CA LYS A 33 -18.09 -2.49 -14.72
C LYS A 33 -18.46 -3.47 -15.85
N TYR A 34 -17.54 -4.34 -16.28
CA TYR A 34 -17.75 -5.21 -17.45
C TYR A 34 -18.29 -6.60 -17.11
N ALA A 35 -18.05 -7.11 -15.89
CA ALA A 35 -18.43 -8.46 -15.48
C ALA A 35 -18.90 -8.51 -14.01
N PRO A 36 -20.10 -7.97 -13.69
CA PRO A 36 -20.58 -7.83 -12.30
C PRO A 36 -20.80 -9.17 -11.57
N TYR A 37 -20.97 -10.28 -12.30
CA TYR A 37 -21.11 -11.62 -11.71
C TYR A 37 -19.77 -12.32 -11.43
N TRP A 38 -18.63 -11.72 -11.79
CA TRP A 38 -17.30 -12.30 -11.56
C TRP A 38 -16.80 -11.95 -10.15
N TRP A 39 -17.50 -12.49 -9.16
CA TRP A 39 -17.19 -12.32 -7.74
C TRP A 39 -15.80 -12.87 -7.35
N ALA A 40 -15.34 -13.94 -7.99
CA ALA A 40 -14.05 -14.58 -7.71
C ALA A 40 -12.82 -13.65 -7.93
N PRO A 41 -12.64 -13.00 -9.11
CA PRO A 41 -11.53 -12.08 -9.32
C PRO A 41 -11.61 -10.80 -8.49
N LEU A 42 -12.81 -10.30 -8.18
CA LEU A 42 -12.98 -9.17 -7.25
C LEU A 42 -12.47 -9.54 -5.84
N LEU A 43 -12.79 -10.75 -5.37
CA LEU A 43 -12.26 -11.29 -4.11
C LEU A 43 -10.73 -11.43 -4.14
N THR A 44 -10.15 -11.91 -5.24
CA THR A 44 -8.70 -12.01 -5.39
C THR A 44 -8.02 -10.64 -5.33
N ILE A 45 -8.58 -9.62 -5.99
CA ILE A 45 -8.04 -8.26 -5.96
C ILE A 45 -8.13 -7.66 -4.56
N ALA A 46 -9.25 -7.87 -3.87
CA ALA A 46 -9.42 -7.45 -2.48
C ALA A 46 -8.39 -8.11 -1.54
N PHE A 47 -8.12 -9.42 -1.71
CA PHE A 47 -7.08 -10.11 -0.94
C PHE A 47 -5.67 -9.60 -1.24
N LEU A 48 -5.34 -9.38 -2.52
CA LEU A 48 -4.05 -8.78 -2.90
C LEU A 48 -3.89 -7.40 -2.28
N LYS A 49 -4.91 -6.55 -2.37
CA LYS A 49 -4.92 -5.20 -1.77
C LYS A 49 -4.70 -5.27 -0.26
N ALA A 50 -5.43 -6.14 0.44
CA ALA A 50 -5.27 -6.34 1.88
C ALA A 50 -3.85 -6.81 2.24
N PHE A 51 -3.28 -7.74 1.46
CA PHE A 51 -1.90 -8.20 1.65
C PHE A 51 -0.88 -7.07 1.46
N PHE A 52 -1.02 -6.25 0.41
CA PHE A 52 -0.15 -5.09 0.18
C PHE A 52 -0.26 -4.07 1.31
N VAL A 53 -1.48 -3.75 1.78
CA VAL A 53 -1.68 -2.84 2.91
C VAL A 53 -1.07 -3.41 4.20
N VAL A 54 -1.30 -4.68 4.51
CA VAL A 54 -0.74 -5.32 5.70
C VAL A 54 0.79 -5.35 5.65
N ARG A 55 1.37 -5.77 4.52
CA ARG A 55 2.81 -5.91 4.37
C ARG A 55 3.50 -4.55 4.39
N ASP A 56 3.04 -3.61 3.58
CA ASP A 56 3.73 -2.35 3.38
C ASP A 56 3.34 -1.31 4.44
N PHE A 57 2.06 -1.16 4.81
CA PHE A 57 1.64 -0.15 5.79
C PHE A 57 2.05 -0.49 7.24
N MET A 58 2.07 -1.78 7.64
CA MET A 58 2.52 -2.14 9.01
C MET A 58 4.04 -2.26 9.15
N HIS A 59 4.79 -2.62 8.10
CA HIS A 59 6.26 -2.61 8.18
C HIS A 59 6.85 -1.22 7.96
N ILE A 60 6.25 -0.39 7.10
CA ILE A 60 6.63 1.04 6.99
C ILE A 60 6.21 1.78 8.25
N GLY A 61 5.03 1.50 8.81
CA GLY A 61 4.59 2.06 10.09
C GLY A 61 5.58 1.79 11.23
N ARG A 62 6.19 0.60 11.30
CA ARG A 62 7.27 0.30 12.25
C ARG A 62 8.58 1.06 11.97
N ALA A 63 8.87 1.43 10.72
CA ALA A 63 10.02 2.26 10.38
C ALA A 63 9.81 3.73 10.76
N PHE A 64 8.56 4.20 10.86
CA PHE A 64 8.19 5.54 11.33
C PHE A 64 7.89 5.60 12.84
N ALA A 65 7.40 4.52 13.46
CA ALA A 65 7.09 4.46 14.89
C ALA A 65 8.34 4.50 15.80
N GLY A 66 9.53 4.25 15.25
CA GLY A 66 10.79 4.46 15.97
C GLY A 66 11.22 5.94 16.06
N GLU A 67 10.57 6.87 15.34
CA GLU A 67 10.88 8.31 15.39
C GLU A 67 9.94 9.12 16.31
N GLU A 68 8.85 8.55 16.83
CA GLU A 68 7.98 9.26 17.80
C GLU A 68 8.47 9.12 19.27
N GLU A 69 9.45 8.26 19.54
CA GLU A 69 9.97 8.00 20.90
C GLU A 69 11.26 8.79 21.24
N GLU A 70 11.83 9.55 20.29
CA GLU A 70 13.03 10.39 20.53
C GLU A 70 12.72 11.90 20.65
N VAL A 71 11.44 12.27 20.68
CA VAL A 71 10.98 13.63 21.02
C VAL A 71 10.42 13.65 22.44
N HIS A 72 11.22 13.20 23.41
CA HIS A 72 11.00 13.59 24.81
C HIS A 72 12.30 13.59 25.63
#